data_AF-A0AAN8IHJ9-F1
#
_entry.id   AF-A0AAN8IHJ9-F1
#
_cell.length_a   1.000
_cell.length_b   1.000
_cell.length_c   1.000
_cell.angle_alpha   90.00
_cell.angle_beta   90.00
_cell.angle_gamma   90.00
#
_symmetry.space_group_name_H-M   'P 1'
#
loop_
_entity.id
_entity.type
_entity.pdbx_description
1 polymer ?
#
loop_
_entity_poly.entity_id
_entity_poly.type
_entity_poly.pdbx_seq_one_letter_code
_entity_poly.pdbx_strand_id
1 'polypeptide(L)'
;MKCVFPTLDKPLERAFRWYTQNLLVDYYYIFIIVPLVLTAILGYGFVWIEELTVLDARKLYTPVSALSWKEEEVMNELWPVKPQEFLPERTFEWRRYLYLVVHGRLNEDGSYPNLLNGGHHYYLNVFAV
;
A
#
# COMPACT_ATOMS: atom_id res chain seq x y z
N MET A 1 32.07 46.90 -13.80
CA MET A 1 30.60 46.73 -13.91
C MET A 1 30.12 46.04 -12.63
N LYS A 2 29.40 46.74 -11.75
CA LYS A 2 28.83 46.11 -10.56
C LYS A 2 27.52 45.46 -10.97
N CYS A 3 27.49 44.14 -11.08
CA CYS A 3 26.25 43.39 -11.25
C CYS A 3 25.44 43.53 -9.95
N VAL A 4 24.54 44.52 -9.93
CA VAL A 4 23.59 44.74 -8.84
C VAL A 4 22.43 43.78 -9.09
N PHE A 5 22.58 42.52 -8.70
CA PHE A 5 21.40 41.70 -8.45
C PHE A 5 20.72 42.30 -7.21
N PRO A 6 19.47 42.79 -7.30
CA PRO A 6 18.75 43.24 -6.13
C PRO A 6 18.48 42.01 -5.26
N THR A 7 19.30 41.80 -4.24
CA THR A 7 19.12 40.70 -3.30
C THR A 7 17.86 40.96 -2.49
N LEU A 8 16.98 39.96 -2.45
CA LEU A 8 15.74 39.98 -1.66
C LEU A 8 15.99 39.99 -0.15
N ASP A 9 17.25 39.88 0.30
CA ASP A 9 17.61 39.81 1.72
C ASP A 9 17.14 41.01 2.53
N LYS A 10 17.38 42.24 2.04
CA LYS A 10 17.02 43.46 2.79
C LYS A 10 15.51 43.67 2.96
N PRO A 11 14.67 43.51 1.92
CA PRO A 11 13.22 43.60 2.11
C PRO A 11 12.68 42.44 2.96
N LEU A 12 13.24 41.24 2.82
CA LEU A 12 12.84 40.08 3.61
C LEU A 12 13.19 40.24 5.10
N GLU A 13 14.39 40.74 5.41
CA GLU A 13 14.81 41.07 6.78
C GLU A 13 13.88 42.10 7.43
N ARG A 14 13.49 43.12 6.66
CA ARG A 14 12.55 44.14 7.14
C ARG A 14 11.17 43.56 7.42
N ALA A 15 10.68 42.66 6.57
CA ALA A 15 9.41 41.97 6.77
C ALA A 15 9.45 41.06 8.00
N PHE A 16 10.52 40.26 8.16
CA PHE A 16 10.69 39.39 9.33
C PHE A 16 10.85 40.18 10.63
N ARG A 17 11.57 41.31 10.61
CA ARG A 17 11.70 42.19 11.78
C ARG A 17 10.34 42.77 12.19
N TRP A 18 9.57 43.25 11.23
CA TRP A 18 8.22 43.77 11.50
C TRP A 18 7.28 42.68 12.04
N TYR A 19 7.34 41.49 11.45
CA TYR A 19 6.55 40.32 11.89
C TYR A 19 6.91 39.87 13.31
N THR A 20 8.21 39.80 13.63
CA THR A 20 8.65 39.41 14.97
C THR A 20 8.31 40.46 16.03
N GLN A 21 8.50 41.75 15.72
CA GLN A 21 8.25 42.84 16.67
C GLN A 21 6.77 43.08 16.98
N ASN A 22 5.88 43.01 15.97
CA ASN A 22 4.47 43.39 16.15
C ASN A 22 3.50 42.21 16.31
N LEU A 23 3.88 41.00 15.89
CA LEU A 23 3.00 39.82 15.89
C LEU A 23 3.52 38.71 16.80
N LEU A 24 4.79 38.35 16.68
CA LEU A 24 5.30 37.15 17.35
C LEU A 24 5.47 37.32 18.88
N VAL A 25 5.98 38.46 19.32
CA VAL A 25 6.28 38.71 20.75
C VAL A 25 4.98 38.88 21.55
N ASP A 26 4.03 39.66 21.05
CA ASP A 26 2.78 39.96 21.77
C ASP A 26 1.80 38.78 21.76
N TYR A 27 1.80 37.95 20.72
CA TYR A 27 0.85 36.85 20.53
C TYR A 27 1.50 35.46 20.48
N TYR A 28 2.61 35.27 21.20
CA TYR A 28 3.40 34.03 21.11
C TYR A 28 2.57 32.76 21.40
N TYR A 29 1.60 32.84 22.32
CA TYR A 29 0.70 31.73 22.64
C TYR A 29 -0.12 31.27 21.42
N ILE A 30 -0.60 32.22 20.60
CA ILE A 30 -1.36 31.90 19.38
C ILE A 30 -0.46 31.17 18.39
N PHE A 31 0.79 31.60 18.23
CA PHE A 31 1.76 30.94 17.36
C PHE A 31 2.20 29.55 17.81
N ILE A 32 1.98 29.18 19.08
CA ILE A 32 2.22 27.82 19.57
C ILE A 32 0.94 26.97 19.47
N ILE A 33 -0.20 27.52 19.90
CA ILE A 33 -1.47 26.79 19.96
C ILE A 33 -2.00 26.51 18.55
N VAL A 34 -1.93 27.48 17.63
CA VAL A 34 -2.45 27.32 16.26
C VAL A 34 -1.80 26.17 15.51
N PRO A 35 -0.45 26.08 15.37
CA PRO A 35 0.14 24.93 14.70
C PRO A 35 -0.09 23.63 15.44
N LEU A 36 -0.19 23.63 16.78
CA LEU A 36 -0.47 22.42 17.56
C LEU A 36 -1.90 21.90 17.35
N VAL A 37 -2.88 22.80 17.26
CA VAL A 37 -4.26 22.44 16.92
C VAL A 37 -4.36 22.03 15.45
N LEU A 38 -3.65 22.73 14.56
CA LEU A 38 -3.63 22.41 13.13
C LEU A 38 -3.02 21.03 12.87
N THR A 39 -1.91 20.68 13.54
CA THR A 39 -1.31 19.36 13.43
C THR A 39 -2.21 18.27 14.01
N ALA A 40 -2.94 18.55 15.10
CA ALA A 40 -3.91 17.61 15.65
C ALA A 40 -5.09 17.37 14.69
N ILE A 41 -5.63 18.42 14.08
CA ILE A 41 -6.72 18.32 13.09
C ILE A 41 -6.26 17.55 11.85
N LEU A 42 -5.07 17.86 11.33
CA LEU A 42 -4.49 17.13 10.19
C LEU A 42 -4.18 15.67 10.55
N GLY A 43 -3.72 15.42 11.79
CA GLY A 43 -3.45 14.08 12.30
C GLY A 43 -4.70 13.22 12.49
N TYR A 44 -5.86 13.82 12.74
CA TYR A 44 -7.13 13.09 12.84
C TYR A 44 -7.47 12.32 11.55
N GLY A 45 -6.98 12.77 10.39
CA GLY A 45 -7.15 12.07 9.12
C GLY A 45 -6.56 10.65 9.11
N PHE A 46 -5.61 10.33 9.99
CA PHE A 46 -5.04 8.98 10.11
C PHE A 46 -6.02 7.95 10.70
N VAL A 47 -7.12 8.38 11.33
CA VAL A 47 -8.17 7.44 11.80
C VAL A 47 -8.81 6.70 10.62
N TRP A 48 -8.86 7.32 9.44
CA TRP A 48 -9.46 6.76 8.23
C TRP A 48 -8.45 5.94 7.39
N ILE A 49 -7.24 5.68 7.91
CA ILE A 49 -6.15 5.10 7.11
C ILE A 49 -6.48 3.70 6.59
N GLU A 50 -7.25 2.90 7.32
CA GLU A 50 -7.64 1.54 6.93
C GLU A 50 -8.56 1.52 5.70
N GLU A 51 -9.41 2.53 5.55
CA GLU A 51 -10.29 2.67 4.39
C GLU A 51 -9.59 3.33 3.20
N LEU A 52 -8.55 4.14 3.46
CA LEU A 52 -7.70 4.77 2.44
C LEU A 52 -6.60 3.83 1.92
N THR A 53 -6.24 2.80 2.69
CA THR A 53 -5.27 1.79 2.26
C THR A 53 -5.95 0.78 1.35
N VAL A 54 -5.63 0.87 0.07
CA VAL A 54 -6.05 -0.11 -0.92
C VAL A 54 -5.26 -1.40 -0.70
N LEU A 55 -5.77 -2.29 0.15
CA LEU A 55 -5.22 -3.65 0.34
C LEU A 55 -5.48 -4.57 -0.87
N ASP A 56 -6.33 -4.15 -1.81
CA ASP A 56 -6.55 -4.90 -3.05
C ASP A 56 -5.34 -4.73 -3.97
N ALA A 57 -4.43 -5.70 -3.95
CA ALA A 57 -3.23 -5.75 -4.80
C ALA A 57 -3.58 -5.54 -6.29
N ARG A 58 -4.78 -5.98 -6.72
CA ARG A 58 -5.26 -5.79 -8.10
C ARG A 58 -5.42 -4.32 -8.46
N LYS A 59 -5.98 -3.49 -7.55
CA LYS A 59 -6.11 -2.04 -7.73
C LYS A 59 -4.77 -1.32 -7.63
N LEU A 60 -3.80 -1.88 -6.92
CA LEU A 60 -2.47 -1.27 -6.78
C LEU A 60 -1.65 -1.38 -8.08
N TYR A 61 -1.75 -2.50 -8.77
CA TYR A 61 -0.94 -2.77 -9.97
C TYR A 61 -1.66 -2.51 -11.30
N THR A 62 -2.97 -2.25 -11.27
CA THR A 62 -3.76 -2.01 -12.49
C THR A 62 -4.34 -0.59 -12.47
N PRO A 63 -4.03 0.26 -13.47
CA PRO A 63 -4.57 1.61 -13.50
C PRO A 63 -6.09 1.58 -13.67
N VAL A 64 -6.82 2.51 -13.04
CA VAL A 64 -8.30 2.54 -13.02
C VAL A 64 -8.90 2.64 -14.43
N SER A 65 -8.16 3.19 -15.39
CA SER A 65 -8.58 3.34 -16.79
C SER A 65 -8.19 2.16 -17.69
N ALA A 66 -7.69 1.05 -17.15
CA ALA A 66 -7.27 -0.09 -17.96
C ALA A 66 -8.47 -0.79 -18.62
N LEU A 67 -8.30 -1.20 -19.88
CA LEU A 67 -9.30 -2.00 -20.60
C LEU A 67 -9.52 -3.39 -19.97
N SER A 68 -8.52 -3.89 -19.23
CA SER A 68 -8.58 -5.17 -18.53
C SER A 68 -9.73 -5.26 -17.53
N TRP A 69 -10.16 -4.14 -16.93
CA TRP A 69 -11.33 -4.13 -16.04
C TRP A 69 -12.62 -4.49 -16.77
N LYS A 70 -12.77 -4.00 -18.00
CA LYS A 70 -13.94 -4.27 -18.84
C LYS A 70 -13.91 -5.69 -19.39
N GLU A 71 -12.74 -6.19 -19.75
CA GLU A 71 -12.56 -7.59 -20.16
C GLU A 71 -12.90 -8.55 -19.03
N GLU A 72 -12.45 -8.27 -17.80
CA GLU A 72 -12.78 -9.06 -16.61
C GLU A 72 -14.29 -9.03 -16.32
N GLU A 73 -14.94 -7.86 -16.39
CA GLU A 73 -16.38 -7.72 -16.18
C GLU A 73 -17.19 -8.54 -17.21
N VAL A 74 -16.86 -8.44 -18.49
CA VAL A 74 -17.52 -9.18 -19.57
C VAL A 74 -17.28 -10.69 -19.44
N MET A 75 -16.07 -11.11 -19.05
CA MET A 75 -15.76 -12.53 -18.83
C MET A 75 -16.58 -13.10 -17.68
N ASN A 76 -16.70 -12.35 -16.57
CA ASN A 76 -17.49 -12.77 -15.41
C ASN A 76 -18.99 -12.84 -15.70
N GLU A 77 -19.50 -11.97 -16.58
CA GLU A 77 -20.90 -12.00 -17.01
C GLU A 77 -21.21 -13.20 -17.93
N LEU A 78 -20.33 -13.47 -18.91
CA LEU A 78 -20.54 -14.53 -19.90
C LEU A 78 -20.21 -15.93 -19.37
N TRP A 79 -19.19 -16.05 -18.52
CA TRP A 79 -18.72 -17.32 -17.96
C TRP A 79 -18.62 -17.24 -16.42
N PRO A 80 -19.76 -17.23 -15.71
CA PRO A 80 -19.74 -17.20 -14.26
C PRO A 80 -19.20 -18.51 -13.69
N VAL A 81 -18.04 -18.45 -13.03
CA VAL A 81 -17.43 -19.61 -12.36
C VAL A 81 -18.29 -19.99 -11.15
N LYS A 82 -18.91 -21.18 -11.20
CA LYS A 82 -19.70 -21.68 -10.08
C LYS A 82 -18.78 -21.97 -8.89
N PRO A 83 -19.23 -21.75 -7.64
CA PRO A 83 -18.41 -21.99 -6.44
C PRO A 83 -17.86 -23.42 -6.32
N GLN A 84 -18.50 -24.37 -6.98
CA GLN A 84 -18.17 -25.80 -6.96
C GLN A 84 -17.29 -26.24 -8.15
N GLU A 85 -17.00 -25.35 -9.10
CA GLU A 85 -16.18 -25.65 -10.27
C GLU A 85 -14.79 -25.06 -10.06
N PHE A 86 -13.80 -25.94 -9.87
CA PHE A 86 -12.40 -25.56 -9.82
C PHE A 86 -11.83 -25.64 -11.23
N LEU A 87 -11.44 -24.50 -11.79
CA LEU A 87 -10.73 -24.42 -13.06
C LEU A 87 -9.24 -24.33 -12.76
N PRO A 88 -8.46 -25.39 -13.03
CA PRO A 88 -7.03 -25.41 -12.75
C PRO A 88 -6.30 -24.58 -13.80
N GLU A 89 -6.33 -23.25 -13.71
CA GLU A 89 -5.55 -22.40 -14.62
C GLU A 89 -5.37 -20.96 -14.11
N ARG A 90 -4.39 -20.27 -14.70
CA ARG A 90 -3.91 -18.92 -14.39
C ARG A 90 -4.89 -17.84 -14.90
N THR A 91 -6.18 -18.04 -14.70
CA THR A 91 -7.23 -17.24 -15.35
C THR A 91 -7.77 -16.22 -14.36
N PHE A 92 -7.42 -14.95 -14.62
CA PHE A 92 -8.01 -13.65 -14.30
C PHE A 92 -8.73 -13.37 -12.95
N GLU A 93 -9.30 -14.33 -12.24
CA GLU A 93 -9.94 -14.11 -10.94
C GLU A 93 -9.00 -14.43 -9.78
N TRP A 94 -8.52 -13.37 -9.12
CA TRP A 94 -7.62 -13.45 -7.96
C TRP A 94 -8.30 -13.92 -6.66
N ARG A 95 -9.61 -14.22 -6.71
CA ARG A 95 -10.45 -14.32 -5.50
C ARG A 95 -10.60 -15.73 -4.94
N ARG A 96 -10.15 -16.79 -5.65
CA ARG A 96 -10.59 -18.17 -5.33
C ARG A 96 -9.54 -19.26 -5.59
N TYR A 97 -8.28 -19.06 -5.21
CA TYR A 97 -7.28 -20.13 -5.21
C TYR A 97 -6.59 -20.28 -3.86
N LEU A 98 -6.36 -21.52 -3.45
CA LEU A 98 -5.46 -21.88 -2.36
C LEU A 98 -4.35 -22.73 -2.97
N TYR A 99 -3.14 -22.19 -3.05
CA TYR A 99 -1.99 -22.97 -3.48
C TYR A 99 -1.40 -23.70 -2.29
N LEU A 100 -1.53 -25.02 -2.29
CA LEU A 100 -0.86 -25.86 -1.31
C LEU A 100 0.46 -26.34 -1.91
N VAL A 101 1.55 -25.69 -1.51
CA VAL A 101 2.89 -26.07 -1.96
C VAL A 101 3.46 -27.07 -0.97
N VAL A 102 3.69 -28.30 -1.43
CA VAL A 102 4.32 -29.34 -0.63
C VAL A 102 5.79 -29.44 -0.98
N HIS A 103 6.64 -29.28 0.04
CA HIS A 103 8.07 -29.53 -0.07
C HIS A 103 8.43 -30.83 0.66
N GLY A 104 8.96 -31.80 -0.06
CA GLY A 104 9.58 -32.98 0.55
C GLY A 104 10.97 -32.62 1.08
N ARG A 105 11.29 -33.04 2.31
CA ARG A 105 12.67 -33.00 2.80
C ARG A 105 13.48 -34.12 2.14
N LEU A 106 14.75 -33.84 1.86
CA LEU A 106 15.68 -34.86 1.37
C LEU A 106 15.84 -35.94 2.45
N ASN A 107 15.69 -37.21 2.07
CA ASN A 107 16.14 -38.31 2.92
C ASN A 107 17.67 -38.40 2.91
N GLU A 108 18.25 -39.06 3.91
CA GLU A 108 19.70 -39.31 4.00
C GLU A 108 20.26 -40.03 2.77
N ASP A 109 19.41 -40.76 2.04
CA ASP A 109 19.72 -41.46 0.79
C ASP A 109 19.75 -40.55 -0.47
N GLY A 110 19.53 -39.24 -0.31
CA GLY A 110 19.55 -38.27 -1.43
C GLY A 110 18.33 -38.30 -2.35
N SER A 111 17.31 -39.10 -2.04
CA SER A 111 16.06 -39.18 -2.80
C SER A 111 14.94 -38.35 -2.15
N TYR A 112 14.04 -37.82 -2.97
CA TYR A 112 12.82 -37.16 -2.50
C TYR A 112 11.74 -38.21 -2.25
N PRO A 113 11.03 -38.18 -1.10
CA PRO A 113 9.96 -39.12 -0.82
C PRO A 113 8.77 -38.90 -1.79
N ASN A 114 8.19 -39.99 -2.28
CA ASN A 114 7.01 -39.92 -3.14
C ASN A 114 5.80 -39.47 -2.30
N LEU A 115 5.33 -38.25 -2.57
CA LEU A 115 4.27 -37.57 -1.83
C LEU A 115 2.89 -38.24 -1.98
N LEU A 116 2.66 -39.03 -3.03
CA LEU A 116 1.36 -39.62 -3.36
C LEU A 116 1.18 -41.05 -2.82
N ASN A 117 2.24 -41.67 -2.29
CA ASN A 117 2.18 -43.04 -1.75
C ASN A 117 2.03 -42.96 -0.23
N GLY A 118 0.81 -43.27 0.25
CA GLY A 118 0.25 -42.88 1.55
C GLY A 118 0.85 -43.51 2.81
N GLY A 119 2.16 -43.35 3.05
CA GLY A 119 2.83 -43.84 4.27
C GLY A 119 3.73 -42.84 4.99
N HIS A 120 4.07 -41.69 4.39
CA HIS A 120 5.07 -40.78 4.95
C HIS A 120 4.44 -39.53 5.57
N HIS A 121 3.73 -39.72 6.68
CA HIS A 121 3.04 -38.66 7.42
C HIS A 121 3.94 -37.73 8.26
N TYR A 122 5.26 -37.91 8.25
CA TYR A 122 6.10 -37.37 9.34
C TYR A 122 6.90 -36.09 9.05
N TYR A 123 6.94 -35.54 7.83
CA TYR A 123 7.79 -34.35 7.55
C TYR A 123 7.21 -33.36 6.54
N LEU A 124 5.89 -33.13 6.58
CA LEU A 124 5.26 -32.11 5.75
C LEU A 124 5.24 -30.77 6.50
N ASN A 125 6.13 -29.86 6.12
CA ASN A 125 5.96 -28.45 6.45
C ASN A 125 4.95 -27.87 5.46
N VAL A 126 3.69 -27.80 5.88
CA VAL A 126 2.63 -27.15 5.09
C VAL A 126 2.72 -25.66 5.32
N PHE A 127 3.07 -24.91 4.28
CA PHE A 127 2.91 -23.46 4.25
C PHE A 127 1.69 -23.14 3.39
N ALA A 128 0.67 -22.57 4.01
CA ALA A 128 -0.42 -21.91 3.29
C ALA A 128 0.03 -20.48 3.00
N VAL A 129 -0.03 -20.06 1.74
CA VAL A 129 0.23 -18.70 1.28
C VAL A 129 -1.06 -18.13 0.70
#